data_AF-A0A527G2M8-F1
#
_entry.id   AF-A0A527G2M8-F1
#
_cell.length_a   1.000
_cell.length_b   1.000
_cell.length_c   1.000
_cell.angle_alpha   90.00
_cell.angle_beta   90.00
_cell.angle_gamma   90.00
#
_symmetry.space_group_name_H-M   'P 1'
#
loop_
_entity.id
_entity.type
_entity.pdbx_description
1 polymer ?
#
loop_
_entity_poly.entity_id
_entity_poly.type
_entity_poly.pdbx_seq_one_letter_code
_entity_poly.pdbx_strand_id
1 'polypeptide(L)'
;LFAPAPYGDFAVALLALDATVGTDDGQTPIETFLANRDGSRAVVTSVSFTLPKTDSFRFLKVSRVKPKGVSVLSIAAVLELSPDGTVTSARIALGCMADRPMRARAAEKA
;
A
#
# COMPACT_ATOMS: atom_id res chain seq x y z
N LEU A 1 -4.03 -8.56 2.22
CA LEU A 1 -3.73 -8.88 0.80
C LEU A 1 -4.98 -9.35 0.04
N PHE A 2 -5.76 -10.27 0.60
CA PHE A 2 -6.89 -10.92 -0.10
C PHE A 2 -8.28 -10.31 0.12
N ALA A 3 -8.41 -9.36 1.07
CA ALA A 3 -9.69 -8.72 1.30
C ALA A 3 -10.10 -7.91 0.05
N PRO A 4 -11.34 -8.08 -0.46
CA PRO A 4 -11.82 -7.33 -1.61
C PRO A 4 -12.04 -5.86 -1.23
N ALA A 5 -12.03 -4.95 -2.22
CA ALA A 5 -12.44 -3.57 -1.98
C ALA A 5 -13.90 -3.54 -1.48
N PRO A 6 -14.26 -2.61 -0.56
CA PRO A 6 -13.46 -1.52 -0.01
C PRO A 6 -12.68 -1.90 1.27
N TYR A 7 -12.47 -3.19 1.55
CA TYR A 7 -11.67 -3.64 2.69
C TYR A 7 -10.18 -3.70 2.33
N GLY A 8 -9.35 -4.14 3.28
CA GLY A 8 -7.93 -4.38 3.02
C GLY A 8 -7.02 -3.18 3.26
N ASP A 9 -7.33 -2.35 4.26
CA ASP A 9 -6.54 -1.19 4.69
C ASP A 9 -5.03 -1.47 4.80
N PHE A 10 -4.66 -2.63 5.36
CA PHE A 10 -3.27 -3.00 5.52
C PHE A 10 -2.55 -3.24 4.18
N ALA A 11 -3.24 -3.71 3.15
CA ALA A 11 -2.66 -3.86 1.82
C ALA A 11 -2.31 -2.50 1.18
N VAL A 12 -3.01 -1.43 1.55
CA VAL A 12 -2.69 -0.05 1.13
C VAL A 12 -1.37 0.40 1.75
N ALA A 13 -1.18 0.15 3.05
CA ALA A 13 0.08 0.45 3.75
C ALA A 13 1.27 -0.29 3.11
N LEU A 14 1.12 -1.59 2.88
CA LEU A 14 2.15 -2.42 2.26
C LEU A 14 2.48 -1.99 0.82
N LEU A 15 1.49 -1.49 0.08
CA LEU A 15 1.70 -0.96 -1.27
C LEU A 15 2.53 0.33 -1.28
N ALA A 16 2.30 1.25 -0.32
CA ALA A 16 3.14 2.45 -0.19
C ALA A 16 4.58 2.12 0.26
N LEU A 17 4.74 1.05 1.04
CA LEU A 17 6.04 0.54 1.50
C LEU A 17 6.81 -0.25 0.44
N ASP A 18 6.27 -0.37 -0.79
CA ASP A 18 6.85 -1.21 -1.86
C ASP A 18 7.17 -2.62 -1.38
N ALA A 19 6.24 -3.22 -0.64
CA ALA A 19 6.43 -4.56 -0.12
C ALA A 19 6.65 -5.60 -1.22
N THR A 20 7.45 -6.61 -0.91
CA THR A 20 7.58 -7.85 -1.68
C THR A 20 6.70 -8.91 -1.03
N VAL A 21 5.95 -9.62 -1.85
CA VAL A 21 5.12 -10.76 -1.44
C VAL A 21 5.83 -12.03 -1.83
N GLY A 22 6.08 -12.88 -0.83
CA GLY A 22 6.60 -14.21 -1.02
C GLY A 22 5.48 -15.23 -1.12
N THR A 23 5.61 -16.10 -2.11
CA THR A 23 4.73 -17.23 -2.36
C THR A 23 5.53 -18.52 -2.47
N ASP A 24 4.86 -19.66 -2.47
CA ASP A 24 5.44 -20.96 -2.83
C ASP A 24 5.99 -21.02 -4.26
N ASP A 25 5.49 -20.16 -5.16
CA ASP A 25 5.99 -20.03 -6.54
C ASP A 25 7.15 -19.02 -6.70
N GLY A 26 7.50 -18.27 -5.65
CA GLY A 26 8.56 -17.26 -5.67
C GLY A 26 8.16 -15.90 -5.08
N GLN A 27 8.96 -14.86 -5.36
CA GLN A 27 8.76 -13.52 -4.83
C GLN A 27 8.29 -12.55 -5.92
N THR A 28 7.35 -11.66 -5.60
CA THR A 28 6.85 -10.63 -6.52
C THR A 28 6.60 -9.31 -5.80
N PRO A 29 6.79 -8.14 -6.45
CA PRO A 29 6.32 -6.88 -5.91
C PRO A 29 4.82 -6.92 -5.59
N ILE A 30 4.41 -6.29 -4.49
CA ILE A 30 3.01 -6.28 -4.04
C ILE A 30 2.06 -5.67 -5.07
N GLU A 31 2.50 -4.66 -5.83
CA GLU A 31 1.69 -4.04 -6.88
C GLU A 31 1.34 -5.05 -7.97
N THR A 32 2.34 -5.81 -8.44
CA THR A 32 2.17 -6.92 -9.41
C THR A 32 1.32 -8.04 -8.83
N PHE A 33 1.53 -8.39 -7.56
CA PHE A 33 0.71 -9.39 -6.87
C PHE A 33 -0.76 -8.98 -6.85
N LEU A 34 -1.07 -7.76 -6.41
CA LEU A 34 -2.45 -7.27 -6.31
C LEU A 34 -3.14 -7.20 -7.67
N ALA A 35 -2.39 -6.91 -8.75
CA ALA A 35 -2.93 -6.89 -10.12
C ALA A 35 -3.32 -8.28 -10.65
N ASN A 36 -2.65 -9.34 -10.19
CA ASN A 36 -2.83 -10.71 -10.69
C ASN A 36 -3.49 -11.66 -9.68
N ARG A 37 -3.82 -11.18 -8.47
CA ARG A 37 -4.18 -12.03 -7.32
C ARG A 37 -5.37 -12.95 -7.58
N ASP A 38 -6.35 -12.50 -8.35
CA ASP A 38 -7.61 -13.24 -8.55
C ASP A 38 -7.41 -14.45 -9.47
N GLY A 39 -6.33 -14.45 -10.28
CA GLY A 39 -5.92 -15.59 -11.11
C GLY A 39 -4.86 -16.49 -10.47
N SER A 40 -4.28 -16.09 -9.34
CA SER A 40 -3.21 -16.85 -8.68
C SER A 40 -3.77 -17.94 -7.76
N ARG A 41 -3.10 -19.09 -7.72
CA ARG A 41 -3.34 -20.17 -6.76
C ARG A 41 -2.21 -20.34 -5.74
N ALA A 42 -1.17 -19.52 -5.87
CA ALA A 42 0.02 -19.57 -5.03
C ALA A 42 -0.33 -19.23 -3.56
N VAL A 43 0.33 -19.92 -2.63
CA VAL A 43 0.18 -19.67 -1.19
C VAL A 43 1.15 -18.57 -0.77
N VAL A 44 0.64 -17.45 -0.26
CA VAL A 44 1.48 -16.39 0.32
C VAL A 44 2.13 -16.90 1.62
N THR A 45 3.46 -16.93 1.64
CA THR A 45 4.27 -17.42 2.76
C THR A 45 4.95 -16.28 3.52
N SER A 46 5.19 -15.14 2.89
CA SER A 46 5.81 -13.99 3.54
C SER A 46 5.43 -12.65 2.91
N VAL A 47 5.62 -11.58 3.67
CA VAL A 47 5.59 -10.20 3.19
C VAL A 47 6.78 -9.49 3.80
N SER A 48 7.60 -8.84 2.97
CA SER A 48 8.77 -8.10 3.40
C SER A 48 8.78 -6.69 2.81
N PHE A 49 9.39 -5.75 3.53
CA PHE A 49 9.61 -4.38 3.05
C PHE A 49 10.80 -3.80 3.80
N THR A 50 11.45 -2.80 3.21
CA THR A 50 12.50 -2.05 3.91
C THR A 50 11.87 -1.17 4.97
N LEU A 51 12.38 -1.24 6.20
CA LEU A 51 11.91 -0.39 7.29
C LEU A 51 12.04 1.09 6.90
N PRO A 52 10.94 1.87 6.84
CA PRO A 52 11.00 3.27 6.48
C PRO A 52 11.77 4.07 7.55
N LYS A 53 12.42 5.16 7.12
CA LYS A 53 13.03 6.12 8.06
C LYS A 53 11.97 6.63 9.04
N THR A 54 12.38 6.98 10.25
CA THR A 54 11.52 7.65 11.22
C THR A 54 10.78 8.80 10.53
N ASP A 55 9.48 8.89 10.78
CA ASP A 55 8.59 9.92 10.25
C ASP A 55 8.34 9.96 8.73
N SER A 56 8.97 9.09 7.94
CA SER A 56 8.72 9.04 6.49
C SER A 56 7.41 8.36 6.12
N PHE A 57 6.91 7.43 6.95
CA PHE A 57 5.65 6.72 6.71
C PHE A 57 4.47 7.36 7.45
N ARG A 58 3.36 7.50 6.73
CA ARG A 58 2.07 7.99 7.25
C ARG A 58 0.95 7.11 6.73
N PHE A 59 -0.04 6.85 7.58
CA PHE A 59 -1.25 6.13 7.22
C PHE A 59 -2.48 6.84 7.82
N LEU A 60 -3.52 7.03 7.01
CA LEU A 60 -4.78 7.58 7.46
C LEU A 60 -5.94 6.73 6.92
N LYS A 61 -6.80 6.30 7.83
CA LYS A 61 -8.08 5.67 7.54
C LYS A 61 -9.22 6.67 7.76
N VAL A 62 -9.96 6.95 6.69
CA VAL A 62 -11.17 7.77 6.72
C VAL A 62 -12.37 6.84 6.75
N SER A 63 -13.22 6.96 7.78
CA SER A 63 -14.42 6.15 7.95
C SER A 63 -15.57 6.99 8.50
N ARG A 64 -16.82 6.58 8.22
CA ARG A 64 -18.02 7.27 8.72
C ARG A 64 -18.30 6.97 10.20
N VAL A 65 -17.90 5.79 10.66
CA VAL A 65 -18.15 5.29 12.01
C VAL A 65 -16.83 4.89 12.65
N LYS A 66 -16.56 5.37 13.86
CA LYS A 66 -15.35 5.02 14.62
C LYS A 66 -15.70 4.13 15.81
N PRO A 67 -14.85 3.15 16.18
CA PRO A 67 -13.56 2.81 15.58
C PRO A 67 -13.64 1.71 14.49
N LYS A 68 -14.78 1.05 14.31
CA LYS A 68 -14.92 -0.18 13.51
C LYS A 68 -15.46 0.04 12.08
N GLY A 69 -15.61 1.28 11.64
CA GLY A 69 -16.16 1.57 10.31
C GLY A 69 -15.28 1.05 9.18
N VAL A 70 -15.94 0.62 8.11
CA VAL A 70 -15.29 0.36 6.82
C VAL A 70 -14.74 1.68 6.29
N SER A 71 -13.58 1.59 5.65
CA SER A 71 -12.92 2.74 5.05
C SER A 71 -13.77 3.30 3.92
N VAL A 72 -13.98 4.61 3.94
CA VAL A 72 -14.39 5.39 2.76
C VAL A 72 -13.16 5.63 1.88
N LEU A 73 -12.01 5.86 2.53
CA LEU A 73 -10.71 6.02 1.93
C LEU A 73 -9.67 5.55 2.95
N SER A 74 -8.65 4.86 2.47
CA SER A 74 -7.40 4.68 3.19
C SER A 74 -6.28 5.23 2.34
N ILE A 75 -5.39 6.01 2.94
CA ILE A 75 -4.21 6.57 2.27
C ILE A 75 -2.97 6.21 3.07
N ALA A 76 -1.95 5.75 2.36
CA ALA A 76 -0.63 5.50 2.89
C ALA A 76 0.39 6.29 2.09
N ALA A 77 1.34 6.95 2.76
CA ALA A 77 2.40 7.70 2.11
C ALA A 77 3.75 7.32 2.72
N VAL A 78 4.75 7.12 1.88
CA VAL A 78 6.16 7.15 2.25
C VAL A 78 6.80 8.34 1.53
N LEU A 79 7.29 9.30 2.30
CA LEU A 79 7.97 10.50 1.79
C LEU A 79 9.41 10.50 2.27
N GLU A 80 10.34 10.55 1.34
CA GLU A 80 11.75 10.75 1.64
C GLU A 80 12.07 12.23 1.44
N LEU A 81 12.69 12.83 2.46
CA LEU A 81 13.03 14.25 2.47
C LEU A 81 14.55 14.42 2.51
N SER A 82 15.06 15.43 1.82
CA SER A 82 16.41 15.96 2.05
C SER A 82 16.46 16.80 3.33
N PRO A 83 17.66 17.16 3.83
CA PRO A 83 17.81 17.91 5.08
C PRO A 83 17.11 19.28 5.10
N ASP A 84 16.88 19.88 3.94
CA ASP A 84 16.16 21.15 3.76
C ASP A 84 14.63 20.99 3.69
N GLY A 85 14.11 19.75 3.80
CA GLY A 85 12.69 19.42 3.75
C GLY A 85 12.13 19.19 2.35
N THR A 86 12.96 19.25 1.29
CA THR A 86 12.51 18.95 -0.07
C THR A 86 12.18 17.47 -0.22
N VAL A 87 11.06 17.15 -0.88
CA VAL A 87 10.67 15.75 -1.17
C VAL A 87 11.56 15.20 -2.28
N THR A 88 12.33 14.16 -1.98
CA THR A 88 13.21 13.47 -2.95
C THR A 88 12.58 12.22 -3.54
N SER A 89 11.63 11.61 -2.82
CA SER A 89 10.86 10.46 -3.29
C SER A 89 9.50 10.43 -2.60
N ALA A 90 8.47 10.08 -3.36
CA ALA A 90 7.11 9.95 -2.87
C ALA A 90 6.49 8.63 -3.32
N ARG A 91 5.89 7.92 -2.37
CA ARG A 91 5.08 6.73 -2.64
C ARG A 91 3.75 6.88 -1.96
N ILE A 92 2.68 7.01 -2.74
CA ILE A 92 1.33 7.31 -2.26
C ILE A 92 0.42 6.18 -2.73
N ALA A 93 -0.13 5.42 -1.79
CA ALA A 93 -1.09 4.36 -2.07
C ALA A 93 -2.48 4.73 -1.55
N LEU A 94 -3.50 4.39 -2.34
CA LEU A 94 -4.90 4.65 -2.04
C LEU A 94 -5.68 3.34 -2.00
N GLY A 95 -6.51 3.19 -0.97
CA GLY A 95 -7.55 2.16 -0.86
C GLY A 95 -8.92 2.75 -1.12
N CYS A 96 -9.87 1.91 -1.53
CA CYS A 96 -11.26 2.29 -1.87
C CYS A 96 -11.41 3.23 -3.08
N MET A 97 -10.33 3.57 -3.79
CA MET A 97 -10.35 4.44 -4.97
C MET A 97 -10.29 3.66 -6.31
N ALA A 98 -10.26 2.32 -6.24
CA ALA A 98 -10.29 1.40 -7.36
C ALA A 98 -10.78 0.02 -6.86
N ASP A 99 -10.79 -0.98 -7.75
CA ASP A 99 -11.08 -2.39 -7.47
C ASP A 99 -10.05 -3.07 -6.54
N ARG A 100 -8.86 -2.48 -6.43
CA ARG A 100 -7.76 -2.88 -5.52
C ARG A 100 -7.01 -1.65 -5.00
N PRO A 101 -6.12 -1.80 -4.00
CA PRO A 101 -5.18 -0.73 -3.66
C PRO A 101 -4.31 -0.33 -4.87
N MET A 102 -4.17 0.97 -5.10
CA MET A 102 -3.45 1.54 -6.25
C MET A 102 -2.48 2.65 -5.84
N ARG A 103 -1.40 2.82 -6.60
CA ARG A 103 -0.45 3.93 -6.44
C ARG A 103 -0.95 5.19 -7.15
N ALA A 104 -0.91 6.34 -6.48
CA ALA A 104 -1.30 7.64 -7.03
C ALA A 104 -0.14 8.26 -7.84
N ARG A 105 0.28 7.59 -8.91
CA ARG A 105 1.49 7.92 -9.70
C ARG A 105 1.55 9.37 -10.18
N ALA A 106 0.43 9.95 -10.57
CA ALA A 106 0.38 11.36 -10.99
C ALA A 106 0.72 12.31 -9.84
N ALA A 107 0.23 12.04 -8.62
CA ALA A 107 0.54 12.83 -7.44
C ALA A 107 1.98 12.62 -6.96
N GLU A 108 2.55 11.44 -7.16
CA GLU A 108 3.97 11.16 -6.84
C GLU A 108 4.95 11.93 -7.73
N LYS A 109 4.53 12.33 -8.94
CA LYS A 109 5.36 13.02 -9.94
C LYS A 109 5.24 14.55 -9.89
N ALA A 110 4.16 15.06 -9.32
CA ALA A 110 3.84 16.49 -9.29
C ALA A 110 4.82 17.26 -8.39
#